data_AF-A0A2M8GF88-F1
#
_entry.id   AF-A0A2M8GF88-F1
#
_cell.length_a   1.000
_cell.length_b   1.000
_cell.length_c   1.000
_cell.angle_alpha   90.00
_cell.angle_beta   90.00
_cell.angle_gamma   90.00
#
_symmetry.space_group_name_H-M   'P 1'
#
loop_
_entity.id
_entity.type
_entity.pdbx_description
1 polymer ?
#
loop_
_entity_poly.entity_id
_entity_poly.type
_entity_poly.pdbx_seq_one_letter_code
_entity_poly.pdbx_strand_id
1 'polypeptide(L)'
;MPKKSNLPKIILFVILGLLVAGGLVYAGMNIGKKQTPTVVVPPVIEPTPTPDPTADWKTYTNSEYGYSIKYPTSFTTQLLSAGAGNKDADSTTRNLFIYKSDALEPYFDVERYINLEIFQ
;
A
#
# COMPACT_ATOMS: atom_id res chain seq x y z
N MET A 1 70.08 -16.88 -71.43
CA MET A 1 68.71 -17.40 -71.22
C MET A 1 68.04 -16.56 -70.13
N PRO A 2 66.93 -15.84 -70.38
CA PRO A 2 66.28 -15.05 -69.33
C PRO A 2 65.55 -15.98 -68.33
N LYS A 3 65.83 -15.82 -67.04
CA LYS A 3 65.25 -16.60 -65.94
C LYS A 3 63.82 -16.09 -65.67
N LYS A 4 62.82 -16.91 -65.96
CA LYS A 4 61.39 -16.64 -65.72
C LYS A 4 61.14 -16.46 -64.22
N SER A 5 60.64 -15.29 -63.81
CA SER A 5 60.43 -14.97 -62.39
C SER A 5 59.03 -15.39 -61.91
N ASN A 6 58.97 -16.07 -60.76
CA ASN A 6 57.71 -16.50 -60.12
C ASN A 6 57.11 -15.42 -59.20
N LEU A 7 57.68 -14.21 -59.24
CA LEU A 7 57.35 -13.07 -58.39
C LEU A 7 55.85 -12.69 -58.37
N PRO A 8 55.12 -12.64 -59.51
CA PRO A 8 53.70 -12.29 -59.47
C PRO A 8 52.83 -13.31 -58.73
N LYS A 9 53.23 -14.59 -58.73
CA LYS A 9 52.50 -15.64 -57.97
C LYS A 9 52.72 -15.49 -56.48
N ILE A 10 53.93 -15.15 -56.06
CA ILE A 10 54.26 -14.91 -54.65
C ILE A 10 53.46 -13.71 -54.12
N ILE A 11 53.41 -12.62 -54.89
CA ILE A 11 52.62 -11.43 -54.53
C ILE A 11 51.13 -11.80 -54.39
N LEU A 12 50.60 -12.62 -55.30
CA LEU A 12 49.21 -13.09 -55.22
C LEU A 12 48.94 -13.92 -53.95
N PHE A 13 49.84 -14.83 -53.57
CA PHE A 13 49.70 -15.63 -52.35
C PHE A 13 49.77 -14.77 -51.08
N VAL A 14 50.63 -13.75 -51.05
CA VAL A 14 50.75 -12.84 -49.90
C VAL A 14 49.48 -12.00 -49.74
N ILE A 15 48.93 -11.46 -50.84
CA ILE A 15 47.67 -10.70 -50.80
C ILE A 15 46.51 -11.60 -50.35
N LEU A 16 46.44 -12.84 -50.85
CA LEU A 16 45.41 -13.79 -50.43
C LEU A 16 45.52 -14.13 -48.94
N GLY A 17 46.73 -14.32 -48.43
CA GLY A 17 46.97 -14.56 -47.00
C GLY A 17 46.54 -13.38 -46.13
N LEU A 18 46.84 -12.14 -46.54
CA LEU A 18 46.43 -10.93 -45.82
C LEU A 18 44.90 -10.75 -45.79
N LEU A 19 44.22 -11.07 -46.89
CA LEU A 19 42.75 -11.02 -46.96
C LEU A 19 42.09 -12.03 -46.02
N VAL A 20 42.60 -13.26 -45.96
CA VAL A 20 42.09 -14.30 -45.05
C VAL A 20 42.34 -13.91 -43.59
N ALA A 21 43.52 -13.43 -43.25
CA ALA A 21 43.85 -12.97 -41.90
C ALA A 21 42.94 -11.80 -41.47
N GLY A 22 42.73 -10.81 -42.35
CA GLY A 22 41.82 -9.70 -42.08
C GLY A 22 40.37 -10.14 -41.87
N GLY A 23 39.90 -11.09 -42.68
CA GLY A 23 38.54 -11.64 -42.56
C GLY A 23 38.29 -12.36 -41.22
N LEU A 24 39.28 -13.13 -40.74
CA LEU A 24 39.17 -13.83 -39.46
C LEU A 24 39.15 -12.87 -38.26
N VAL A 25 39.97 -11.81 -38.29
CA VAL A 25 39.97 -10.78 -37.24
C VAL A 25 38.62 -10.06 -37.19
N TYR A 26 38.08 -9.68 -38.35
CA TYR A 26 36.78 -9.00 -38.43
C TYR A 26 35.63 -9.88 -37.93
N ALA A 27 35.62 -11.16 -38.29
CA ALA A 27 34.61 -12.10 -37.81
C ALA A 27 34.67 -12.29 -36.29
N GLY A 28 35.88 -12.39 -35.71
CA GLY A 28 36.08 -12.54 -34.27
C GLY A 28 35.58 -11.35 -33.45
N MET A 29 35.69 -10.12 -33.97
CA MET A 29 35.23 -8.92 -33.27
C MET A 29 33.70 -8.84 -33.13
N ASN A 30 32.92 -9.57 -33.94
CA ASN A 30 31.46 -9.49 -33.93
C ASN A 30 30.76 -10.53 -33.03
N ILE A 31 31.49 -11.52 -32.49
CA ILE A 31 30.89 -12.65 -31.73
C ILE A 31 30.73 -12.31 -30.22
N GLY A 32 31.18 -11.14 -29.76
CA GLY A 32 31.22 -10.77 -28.34
C GLY A 32 30.04 -9.98 -27.76
N LYS A 33 28.93 -9.78 -28.47
CA LYS A 33 27.75 -9.06 -27.92
C LYS A 33 27.01 -9.97 -26.93
N LYS A 34 27.50 -10.00 -25.69
CA LYS A 34 26.92 -10.77 -24.58
C LYS A 34 25.49 -10.29 -24.30
N GLN A 35 24.56 -11.24 -24.28
CA GLN A 35 23.21 -11.04 -23.78
C GLN A 35 23.27 -10.66 -22.31
N THR A 36 22.68 -9.52 -21.95
CA THR A 36 22.47 -9.12 -20.57
C THR A 36 21.39 -10.03 -19.97
N PRO A 37 21.62 -10.68 -18.82
CA PRO A 37 20.55 -11.41 -18.14
C PRO A 37 19.46 -10.43 -17.72
N THR A 38 18.25 -10.59 -18.26
CA THR A 38 17.07 -9.89 -17.73
C THR A 38 16.77 -10.46 -16.35
N VAL A 39 17.13 -9.70 -15.31
CA VAL A 39 16.69 -10.00 -13.95
C VAL A 39 15.20 -9.70 -13.87
N VAL A 40 14.38 -10.74 -13.91
CA VAL A 40 12.94 -10.64 -13.68
C VAL A 40 12.74 -10.40 -12.18
N VAL A 41 12.51 -9.15 -11.79
CA VAL A 41 12.17 -8.81 -10.41
C VAL A 41 10.73 -9.30 -10.15
N PRO A 42 10.49 -10.12 -9.11
CA PRO A 42 9.14 -10.56 -8.76
C PRO A 42 8.26 -9.35 -8.40
N PRO A 43 6.96 -9.40 -8.67
CA PRO A 43 6.05 -8.31 -8.30
C PRO A 43 6.07 -8.12 -6.77
N VAL A 44 6.32 -6.88 -6.34
CA VAL A 44 6.18 -6.49 -4.93
C VAL A 44 4.68 -6.50 -4.61
N ILE A 45 4.27 -7.38 -3.69
CA ILE A 45 2.90 -7.41 -3.19
C ILE A 45 2.76 -6.24 -2.21
N GLU A 46 2.04 -5.20 -2.61
CA GLU A 46 1.73 -4.07 -1.72
C GLU A 46 0.73 -4.54 -0.65
N PRO A 47 0.94 -4.20 0.64
CA PRO A 47 -0.02 -4.56 1.67
C PRO A 47 -1.38 -3.91 1.36
N THR A 48 -2.42 -4.72 1.27
CA THR A 48 -3.79 -4.20 1.17
C THR A 48 -4.16 -3.59 2.53
N PRO A 49 -4.69 -2.35 2.58
CA PRO A 49 -5.14 -1.77 3.84
C PRO A 49 -6.18 -2.68 4.48
N THR A 50 -5.97 -3.00 5.76
CA THR A 50 -6.96 -3.73 6.54
C THR A 50 -8.14 -2.78 6.80
N PRO A 51 -9.39 -3.21 6.55
CA PRO A 51 -10.56 -2.37 6.85
C PRO A 51 -10.58 -1.98 8.33
N ASP A 52 -10.75 -0.70 8.62
CA ASP A 52 -10.96 -0.22 9.98
C ASP A 52 -12.39 -0.61 10.42
N PRO A 53 -12.57 -1.52 11.40
CA PRO A 53 -13.90 -1.93 11.85
C PRO A 53 -14.67 -0.79 12.53
N THR A 54 -14.03 0.35 12.77
CA THR A 54 -14.60 1.56 13.37
C THR A 54 -14.76 2.73 12.40
N ALA A 55 -14.51 2.51 11.10
CA ALA A 55 -14.59 3.56 10.08
C ALA A 55 -15.95 4.29 10.09
N ASP A 56 -17.03 3.55 10.33
CA ASP A 56 -18.39 4.08 10.30
C ASP A 56 -18.88 4.61 11.66
N TRP A 57 -18.05 4.62 12.71
CA TRP A 57 -18.50 5.03 14.05
C TRP A 57 -18.92 6.50 14.10
N LYS A 58 -19.99 6.78 14.85
CA LYS A 58 -20.42 8.14 15.17
C LYS A 58 -19.51 8.71 16.25
N THR A 59 -19.39 10.04 16.29
CA THR A 59 -18.63 10.75 17.32
C THR A 59 -19.58 11.63 18.13
N TYR A 60 -19.60 11.46 19.43
CA TYR A 60 -20.22 12.39 20.38
C TYR A 60 -19.13 13.30 20.95
N THR A 61 -19.39 14.60 20.95
CA THR A 61 -18.45 15.62 21.45
C THR A 61 -19.14 16.44 22.53
N ASN A 62 -18.49 16.52 23.69
CA ASN A 62 -18.92 17.35 24.78
C ASN A 62 -17.98 18.56 24.90
N SER A 63 -18.44 19.72 24.48
CA SER A 63 -17.65 20.95 24.47
C SER A 63 -17.55 21.60 25.85
N GLU A 64 -18.48 21.31 26.78
CA GLU A 64 -18.41 21.83 28.15
C GLU A 64 -17.26 21.20 28.93
N TYR A 65 -17.09 19.89 28.81
CA TYR A 65 -16.07 19.12 29.52
C TYR A 65 -14.85 18.76 28.65
N GLY A 66 -14.86 19.11 27.36
CA GLY A 66 -13.71 19.00 26.47
C GLY A 66 -13.32 17.59 26.05
N TYR A 67 -14.27 16.64 26.01
CA TYR A 67 -14.02 15.25 25.58
C TYR A 67 -14.81 14.88 24.34
N SER A 68 -14.41 13.78 23.68
CA SER A 68 -15.17 13.16 22.60
C SER A 68 -15.04 11.65 22.66
N ILE A 69 -16.10 10.94 22.29
CA ILE A 69 -16.17 9.49 22.28
C ILE A 69 -16.76 9.01 20.95
N LYS A 70 -16.12 8.02 20.35
CA LYS A 70 -16.70 7.32 19.20
C LYS A 70 -17.54 6.14 19.67
N TYR A 71 -18.65 5.89 18.99
CA TYR A 71 -19.55 4.77 19.28
C TYR A 71 -20.16 4.17 18.01
N PRO A 72 -20.58 2.89 18.03
CA PRO A 72 -21.16 2.25 16.86
C PRO A 72 -22.44 2.95 16.38
N THR A 73 -22.69 2.93 15.07
CA THR A 73 -23.87 3.57 14.46
C THR A 73 -25.22 3.01 14.91
N SER A 74 -25.23 1.74 15.34
CA SER A 74 -26.39 1.01 15.88
C SER A 74 -26.72 1.37 17.33
N PHE A 75 -26.00 2.35 17.91
CA PHE A 75 -26.21 2.82 19.27
C PHE A 75 -26.76 4.25 19.24
N THR A 76 -27.43 4.61 20.33
CA THR A 76 -28.01 5.93 20.60
C THR A 76 -27.36 6.54 21.83
N THR A 77 -27.27 7.87 21.87
CA THR A 77 -26.74 8.64 23.01
C THR A 77 -27.84 9.43 23.70
N GLN A 78 -27.92 9.36 25.03
CA GLN A 78 -28.97 10.02 25.82
C GLN A 78 -28.40 10.69 27.08
N LEU A 79 -29.02 11.80 27.48
CA LEU A 79 -28.76 12.45 28.76
C LEU A 79 -29.56 11.76 29.87
N LEU A 80 -28.88 11.26 30.91
CA LEU A 80 -29.55 10.91 32.16
C LEU A 80 -29.66 12.13 33.06
N SER A 81 -30.85 12.70 33.16
CA SER A 81 -31.18 13.69 34.18
C SER A 81 -32.63 13.53 34.65
N ALA A 82 -32.89 13.88 35.90
CA ALA A 82 -34.23 13.86 36.47
C ALA A 82 -35.14 14.78 35.65
N GLY A 83 -36.12 14.20 34.95
CA GLY A 83 -37.04 14.92 34.05
C GLY A 83 -36.54 15.09 32.61
N ALA A 84 -35.39 14.51 32.23
CA ALA A 84 -34.91 14.57 30.85
C ALA A 84 -35.79 13.78 29.87
N GLY A 85 -36.40 12.67 30.31
CA GLY A 85 -37.05 11.73 29.39
C GLY A 85 -36.05 11.16 28.37
N ASN A 86 -36.55 10.74 27.20
CA ASN A 86 -35.74 10.26 26.07
C ASN A 86 -35.10 11.41 25.27
N LYS A 87 -34.34 12.29 25.95
CA LYS A 87 -33.63 13.39 25.29
C LYS A 87 -32.25 12.96 24.85
N ASP A 88 -31.95 13.17 23.57
CA ASP A 88 -30.62 12.95 23.02
C ASP A 88 -29.57 13.73 23.80
N ALA A 89 -28.38 13.14 23.96
CA ALA A 89 -27.25 13.80 24.60
C ALA A 89 -26.76 14.99 23.76
N ASP A 90 -26.58 16.14 24.41
CA ASP A 90 -26.02 17.35 23.82
C ASP A 90 -24.59 17.60 24.31
N SER A 91 -23.95 18.68 23.84
CA SER A 91 -22.56 19.03 24.18
C SER A 91 -22.33 19.42 25.64
N THR A 92 -23.37 19.44 26.48
CA THR A 92 -23.37 19.82 27.90
C THR A 92 -23.74 18.64 28.83
N THR A 93 -23.99 17.46 28.24
CA THR A 93 -24.45 16.28 28.95
C THR A 93 -23.41 15.78 29.95
N ARG A 94 -23.71 15.93 31.25
CA ARG A 94 -22.82 15.52 32.37
C ARG A 94 -22.75 14.00 32.54
N ASN A 95 -23.86 13.33 32.27
CA ASN A 95 -24.02 11.90 32.42
C ASN A 95 -24.50 11.31 31.09
N LEU A 96 -23.54 10.80 30.31
CA LEU A 96 -23.76 10.28 28.97
C LEU A 96 -24.08 8.78 29.03
N PHE A 97 -25.22 8.41 28.49
CA PHE A 97 -25.58 7.02 28.23
C PHE A 97 -25.44 6.70 26.75
N ILE A 98 -24.73 5.62 26.44
CA ILE A 98 -24.65 5.06 25.10
C ILE A 98 -25.20 3.64 25.14
N TYR A 99 -26.27 3.37 24.40
CA TYR A 99 -26.97 2.07 24.44
C TYR A 99 -27.38 1.63 23.04
N LYS A 100 -27.64 0.33 22.89
CA LYS A 100 -28.07 -0.24 21.61
C LYS A 100 -29.50 0.21 21.28
N SER A 101 -29.73 0.75 20.07
CA SER A 101 -31.00 1.40 19.74
C SER A 101 -32.23 0.46 19.75
N ASP A 102 -32.04 -0.86 19.77
CA ASP A 102 -33.10 -1.88 19.84
C ASP A 102 -33.46 -2.29 21.29
N ALA A 103 -32.82 -1.71 22.31
CA ALA A 103 -33.16 -1.96 23.70
C ALA A 103 -34.54 -1.40 24.03
N LEU A 104 -35.49 -2.28 24.39
CA LEU A 104 -36.88 -1.93 24.73
C LEU A 104 -36.98 -1.11 26.03
N GLU A 105 -36.01 -1.25 26.92
CA GLU A 105 -35.88 -0.47 28.15
C GLU A 105 -34.39 -0.22 28.47
N PRO A 106 -33.77 0.83 27.90
CA PRO A 106 -32.33 1.08 28.07
C PRO A 106 -31.91 1.34 29.53
N TYR A 107 -32.86 1.60 30.43
CA TYR A 107 -32.64 1.77 31.87
C TYR A 107 -32.73 0.48 32.69
N PHE A 108 -33.47 -0.52 32.24
CA PHE A 108 -33.73 -1.75 32.99
C PHE A 108 -33.00 -2.96 32.40
N ASP A 109 -32.61 -2.90 31.12
CA ASP A 109 -31.77 -3.91 30.47
C ASP A 109 -30.29 -3.60 30.75
N VAL A 110 -29.88 -3.90 31.99
CA VAL A 110 -28.64 -3.45 32.64
C VAL A 110 -27.33 -3.97 32.04
N GLU A 111 -27.37 -4.77 30.97
CA GLU A 111 -26.18 -5.46 30.47
C GLU A 111 -25.54 -4.84 29.22
N ARG A 112 -26.15 -3.80 28.62
CA ARG A 112 -25.72 -3.30 27.29
C ARG A 112 -25.66 -1.79 27.15
N TYR A 113 -25.08 -1.10 28.14
CA TYR A 113 -24.83 0.33 28.05
C TYR A 113 -23.40 0.70 28.47
N ILE A 114 -22.92 1.82 27.94
CA ILE A 114 -21.74 2.53 28.43
C ILE A 114 -22.25 3.77 29.15
N ASN A 115 -21.85 3.94 30.41
CA ASN A 115 -22.11 5.15 31.17
C ASN A 115 -20.81 5.91 31.37
N LEU A 116 -20.84 7.21 31.06
CA LEU A 116 -19.75 8.13 31.37
C LEU A 116 -20.30 9.25 32.24
N GLU A 117 -19.87 9.26 33.50
CA GLU A 117 -20.21 10.28 34.48
C GLU A 117 -18.99 11.14 34.81
N ILE A 118 -19.20 12.46 34.86
CA ILE A 118 -18.14 13.43 35.12
C ILE A 118 -18.30 13.94 36.54
N PHE A 119 -17.34 13.59 37.38
CA PHE A 119 -17.23 14.10 38.74
C PHE A 119 -16.48 15.45 38.71
N GLN A 120 -17.05 16.46 39.38
CA GLN A 120 -16.44 17.78 39.59
C GLN A 120 -16.24 17.98 41.09
#